data_AF-A0A950AYK1-F1
#
_entry.id   AF-A0A950AYK1-F1
#
_cell.length_a   1.000
_cell.length_b   1.000
_cell.length_c   1.000
_cell.angle_alpha   90.00
_cell.angle_beta   90.00
_cell.angle_gamma   90.00
#
_symmetry.space_group_name_H-M   'P 1'
#
loop_
_entity.id
_entity.type
_entity.pdbx_description
1 polymer ?
#
loop_
_entity_poly.entity_id
_entity_poly.type
_entity_poly.pdbx_seq_one_letter_code
_entity_poly.pdbx_strand_id
1 'polypeptide(L)'
;MPILDESHDFAHLVEGDTAWSESYYFNCYDPEADTGFFTRIGIRPNEGTMDVGLSAWLPGSELAVVRGVRDQTEMVDTGLEVAGVTYERLSPLKEWRIACAADAVVLDLGKQGGMRPGRLAMDVTFSALIPALGTDGQGRRSEGAAAETSSSVGRGHLEQAGRWSGWIEADGQRYVLGSEARGNRDKSWGPRRWGGPKMWRWFSINVGDDMHFGGIRIGTDAGDLHRGWVWR
;
A
#
# COMPACT_ATOMS: atom_id res chain seq x y z
N MET A 1 2.55 14.14 13.20
CA MET A 1 2.48 14.41 11.74
C MET A 1 1.27 15.29 11.48
N PRO A 2 1.30 16.22 10.51
CA PRO A 2 0.10 16.97 10.13
C PRO A 2 -1.00 16.04 9.61
N ILE A 3 -2.25 16.51 9.74
CA ILE A 3 -3.43 15.91 9.12
C ILE A 3 -3.57 16.51 7.72
N LEU A 4 -3.73 15.66 6.72
CA LEU A 4 -3.91 16.05 5.32
C LEU A 4 -5.39 16.04 4.94
N ASP A 5 -5.77 16.93 4.01
CA ASP A 5 -7.14 17.02 3.50
C ASP A 5 -7.39 16.10 2.30
N GLU A 6 -8.66 16.02 1.87
CA GLU A 6 -9.12 15.12 0.82
C GLU A 6 -8.45 15.35 -0.54
N SER A 7 -7.87 16.52 -0.81
CA SER A 7 -7.18 16.80 -2.08
C SER A 7 -5.97 15.87 -2.30
N HIS A 8 -5.31 15.45 -1.21
CA HIS A 8 -4.20 14.50 -1.27
C HIS A 8 -4.63 13.06 -1.58
N ASP A 9 -5.94 12.77 -1.55
CA ASP A 9 -6.45 11.49 -2.00
C ASP A 9 -6.55 11.38 -3.53
N PHE A 10 -6.48 12.52 -4.23
CA PHE A 10 -6.48 12.62 -5.69
C PHE A 10 -5.07 12.66 -6.29
N ALA A 11 -4.97 12.51 -7.60
CA ALA A 11 -3.72 12.52 -8.33
C ALA A 11 -2.97 13.84 -8.16
N HIS A 12 -1.67 13.75 -7.90
CA HIS A 12 -0.81 14.92 -7.84
C HIS A 12 -0.27 15.28 -9.24
N LEU A 13 0.07 16.56 -9.42
CA LEU A 13 0.71 17.04 -10.64
C LEU A 13 2.05 16.32 -10.86
N VAL A 14 2.25 15.79 -12.07
CA VAL A 14 3.51 15.15 -12.46
C VAL A 14 4.59 16.20 -12.62
N GLU A 15 5.73 15.99 -11.97
CA GLU A 15 6.92 16.80 -12.15
C GLU A 15 7.93 16.12 -13.08
N GLY A 16 8.90 16.88 -13.59
CA GLY A 16 9.84 16.42 -14.62
C GLY A 16 10.91 15.42 -14.16
N ASP A 17 10.94 14.98 -12.89
CA ASP A 17 11.87 13.95 -12.44
C ASP A 17 11.45 12.60 -13.07
N THR A 18 12.37 11.91 -13.76
CA THR A 18 12.07 10.65 -14.44
C THR A 18 11.56 9.57 -13.48
N ALA A 19 11.95 9.63 -12.21
CA ALA A 19 11.51 8.70 -11.17
C ALA A 19 10.20 9.13 -10.48
N TRP A 20 9.47 10.11 -11.02
CA TRP A 20 8.17 10.50 -10.47
C TRP A 20 7.22 9.30 -10.41
N SER A 21 6.73 9.03 -9.20
CA SER A 21 5.74 7.98 -8.96
C SER A 21 4.69 8.46 -7.97
N GLU A 22 3.47 8.01 -8.17
CA GLU A 22 2.44 7.97 -7.12
C GLU A 22 2.08 6.52 -6.87
N SER A 23 1.90 6.11 -5.61
CA SER A 23 1.45 4.76 -5.33
C SER A 23 0.51 4.68 -4.16
N TYR A 24 -0.39 3.73 -4.28
CA TYR A 24 -1.40 3.39 -3.32
C TYR A 24 -1.01 2.04 -2.74
N TYR A 25 -0.93 1.96 -1.42
CA TYR A 25 -0.62 0.75 -0.67
C TYR A 25 -1.74 0.47 0.31
N PHE A 26 -2.12 -0.79 0.43
CA PHE A 26 -3.07 -1.27 1.41
C PHE A 26 -2.56 -2.58 2.01
N ASN A 27 -2.81 -2.79 3.30
CA ASN A 27 -2.71 -4.09 3.93
C ASN A 27 -3.92 -4.38 4.81
N CYS A 28 -4.17 -5.67 5.01
CA CYS A 28 -5.21 -6.23 5.85
C CYS A 28 -4.67 -7.51 6.50
N TYR A 29 -5.04 -7.75 7.74
CA TYR A 29 -5.03 -9.08 8.32
C TYR A 29 -6.26 -9.25 9.21
N ASP A 30 -6.86 -10.43 9.12
CA ASP A 30 -7.97 -10.83 9.96
C ASP A 30 -7.59 -12.10 10.73
N PRO A 31 -7.46 -12.03 12.07
CA PRO A 31 -7.16 -13.20 12.88
C PRO A 31 -8.34 -14.19 12.97
N GLU A 32 -9.58 -13.77 12.68
CA GLU A 32 -10.74 -14.67 12.74
C GLU A 32 -10.78 -15.62 11.54
N ALA A 33 -10.52 -15.11 10.34
CA ALA A 33 -10.43 -15.90 9.11
C ALA A 33 -9.01 -16.45 8.82
N ASP A 34 -8.00 -16.08 9.62
CA ASP A 34 -6.58 -16.39 9.43
C ASP A 34 -6.08 -16.09 8.01
N THR A 35 -6.44 -14.91 7.51
CA THR A 35 -6.09 -14.48 6.16
C THR A 35 -5.88 -12.97 6.10
N GLY A 36 -5.18 -12.52 5.07
CA GLY A 36 -4.91 -11.11 4.86
C GLY A 36 -4.19 -10.87 3.56
N PHE A 37 -3.85 -9.63 3.29
CA PHE A 37 -3.07 -9.28 2.12
C PHE A 37 -2.27 -8.01 2.35
N PHE A 38 -1.30 -7.78 1.47
CA PHE A 38 -0.89 -6.43 1.13
C PHE A 38 -0.90 -6.26 -0.38
N THR A 39 -1.12 -5.04 -0.81
CA THR A 39 -1.14 -4.69 -2.23
C THR A 39 -0.57 -3.29 -2.44
N ARG A 40 0.14 -3.10 -3.54
CA ARG A 40 0.58 -1.80 -4.01
C ARG A 40 0.29 -1.66 -5.50
N ILE A 41 -0.33 -0.56 -5.90
CA ILE A 41 -0.39 -0.11 -7.29
C ILE A 41 0.40 1.20 -7.44
N GLY A 42 1.29 1.26 -8.42
CA GLY A 42 2.21 2.38 -8.63
C GLY A 42 2.13 2.93 -10.04
N ILE A 43 1.83 4.22 -10.16
CA ILE A 43 1.74 4.98 -11.41
C ILE A 43 3.07 5.70 -11.61
N ARG A 44 3.69 5.53 -12.78
CA ARG A 44 4.97 6.16 -13.17
C ARG A 44 4.87 6.71 -14.59
N PRO A 45 4.21 7.88 -14.77
CA PRO A 45 3.96 8.46 -16.08
C PRO A 45 5.25 8.70 -16.89
N ASN A 46 6.31 9.14 -16.21
CA ASN A 46 7.60 9.44 -16.86
C ASN A 46 8.40 8.18 -17.24
N GLU A 47 8.12 7.04 -16.62
CA GLU A 47 8.65 5.73 -17.03
C GLU A 47 7.69 5.00 -17.99
N GLY A 48 6.49 5.55 -18.21
CA GLY A 48 5.46 5.00 -19.09
C GLY A 48 4.73 3.78 -18.53
N THR A 49 4.71 3.56 -17.21
CA THR A 49 4.15 2.32 -16.62
C THR A 49 3.21 2.54 -15.44
N MET A 50 2.30 1.59 -15.26
CA MET A 50 1.59 1.33 -14.02
C MET A 50 1.82 -0.13 -13.62
N ASP A 51 2.29 -0.38 -12.39
CA ASP A 51 2.48 -1.74 -11.86
C ASP A 51 1.62 -2.04 -10.65
N VAL A 52 1.37 -3.32 -10.44
CA VAL A 52 0.76 -3.84 -9.22
C VAL A 52 1.55 -5.00 -8.66
N GLY A 53 1.55 -5.10 -7.34
CA GLY A 53 1.85 -6.33 -6.61
C GLY A 53 0.81 -6.55 -5.54
N LEU A 54 0.20 -7.73 -5.51
CA LEU A 54 -0.71 -8.21 -4.48
C LEU A 54 -0.15 -9.51 -3.92
N SER A 55 -0.12 -9.64 -2.61
CA SER A 55 0.22 -10.88 -1.92
C SER A 55 -0.82 -11.15 -0.84
N ALA A 56 -1.48 -12.30 -0.90
CA ALA A 56 -2.50 -12.71 0.05
C ALA A 56 -2.02 -13.92 0.85
N TRP A 57 -1.99 -13.79 2.17
CA TRP A 57 -1.74 -14.89 3.09
C TRP A 57 -3.02 -15.71 3.22
N LEU A 58 -2.92 -17.00 2.94
CA LEU A 58 -4.01 -17.96 3.09
C LEU A 58 -3.81 -18.75 4.38
N PRO A 59 -4.87 -19.30 4.99
CA PRO A 59 -4.73 -20.11 6.20
C PRO A 59 -3.68 -21.22 6.06
N GLY A 60 -2.87 -21.39 7.10
CA GLY A 60 -1.74 -22.30 7.08
C GLY A 60 -0.45 -21.63 6.56
N SER A 61 0.11 -22.16 5.48
CA SER A 61 1.44 -21.75 4.97
C SER A 61 1.43 -21.20 3.56
N GLU A 62 0.27 -21.06 2.92
CA GLU A 62 0.19 -20.63 1.53
C GLU A 62 0.15 -19.10 1.40
N LEU A 63 0.84 -18.60 0.36
CA LEU A 63 0.87 -17.21 -0.06
C LEU A 63 0.53 -17.13 -1.55
N ALA A 64 -0.59 -16.52 -1.90
CA ALA A 64 -0.95 -16.25 -3.29
C ALA A 64 -0.39 -14.89 -3.73
N VAL A 65 0.28 -14.86 -4.88
CA VAL A 65 0.95 -13.65 -5.40
C VAL A 65 0.46 -13.33 -6.81
N VAL A 66 0.06 -12.07 -7.01
CA VAL A 66 -0.27 -11.49 -8.32
C VAL A 66 0.66 -10.31 -8.56
N ARG A 67 1.26 -10.24 -9.74
CA ARG A 67 2.12 -9.13 -10.18
C ARG A 67 1.79 -8.79 -11.62
N GLY A 68 1.85 -7.52 -11.96
CA GLY A 68 1.59 -7.07 -13.31
C GLY A 68 2.13 -5.68 -13.57
N VAL A 69 2.26 -5.38 -14.86
CA VAL A 69 2.60 -4.06 -15.37
C VAL A 69 1.79 -3.81 -16.63
N ARG A 70 1.39 -2.56 -16.87
CA ARG A 70 0.82 -2.09 -18.14
C ARG A 70 1.37 -0.72 -18.49
N ASP A 71 1.22 -0.34 -19.75
CA ASP A 71 1.58 1.00 -20.20
C ASP A 71 0.69 2.05 -19.53
N GLN A 72 1.31 3.16 -19.11
CA GLN A 72 0.65 4.31 -18.53
C GLN A 72 1.56 5.54 -18.61
N THR A 73 1.24 6.50 -19.49
CA THR A 73 2.03 7.73 -19.68
C THR A 73 1.43 8.95 -19.00
N GLU A 74 0.25 8.81 -18.40
CA GLU A 74 -0.47 9.90 -17.72
C GLU A 74 -0.67 9.56 -16.25
N MET A 75 -0.73 10.60 -15.41
CA MET A 75 -1.20 10.41 -14.04
C MET A 75 -2.72 10.32 -14.04
N VAL A 76 -3.28 9.35 -13.33
CA VAL A 76 -4.71 9.08 -13.33
C VAL A 76 -5.26 8.90 -11.91
N ASP A 77 -6.52 9.29 -11.76
CA ASP A 77 -7.30 9.17 -10.53
C ASP A 77 -8.30 8.02 -10.55
N THR A 78 -8.54 7.45 -11.73
CA THR A 78 -9.49 6.37 -12.01
C THR A 78 -8.82 5.36 -12.94
N GLY A 79 -9.43 4.17 -13.11
CA GLY A 79 -8.82 3.12 -13.93
C GLY A 79 -7.53 2.56 -13.32
N LEU A 80 -7.46 2.55 -11.98
CA LEU A 80 -6.38 1.96 -11.19
C LEU A 80 -6.51 0.43 -11.21
N GLU A 81 -6.25 -0.15 -12.38
CA GLU A 81 -6.37 -1.58 -12.64
C GLU A 81 -5.15 -2.10 -13.40
N VAL A 82 -4.54 -3.17 -12.89
CA VAL A 82 -3.43 -3.89 -13.53
C VAL A 82 -3.56 -5.37 -13.18
N ALA A 83 -3.39 -6.26 -14.17
CA ALA A 83 -3.39 -7.71 -13.98
C ALA A 83 -4.57 -8.26 -13.14
N GLY A 84 -5.77 -7.72 -13.37
CA GLY A 84 -6.99 -8.14 -12.68
C GLY A 84 -7.11 -7.66 -11.23
N VAL A 85 -6.20 -6.79 -10.76
CA VAL A 85 -6.28 -6.11 -9.45
C VAL A 85 -6.74 -4.68 -9.67
N THR A 86 -7.85 -4.30 -9.05
CA THR A 86 -8.50 -2.98 -9.22
C THR A 86 -8.60 -2.26 -7.88
N TYR A 87 -8.32 -0.96 -7.91
CA TYR A 87 -8.45 -0.04 -6.78
C TYR A 87 -9.51 1.00 -7.12
N GLU A 88 -10.48 1.18 -6.23
CA GLU A 88 -11.57 2.13 -6.42
C GLU A 88 -11.72 3.01 -5.18
N ARG A 89 -11.53 4.32 -5.37
CA ARG A 89 -11.83 5.32 -4.34
C ARG A 89 -13.35 5.52 -4.30
N LEU A 90 -13.99 5.05 -3.24
CA LEU A 90 -15.44 5.20 -3.06
C LEU A 90 -15.78 6.56 -2.43
N SER A 91 -15.03 6.94 -1.39
CA SER A 91 -15.17 8.22 -0.72
C SER A 91 -13.79 8.72 -0.27
N PRO A 92 -13.34 9.93 -0.71
CA PRO A 92 -12.01 10.42 -0.40
C PRO A 92 -11.68 10.38 1.10
N LEU A 93 -10.52 9.82 1.43
CA LEU A 93 -10.00 9.58 2.79
C LEU A 93 -10.90 8.76 3.73
N LYS A 94 -11.99 8.18 3.21
CA LYS A 94 -12.99 7.46 4.02
C LYS A 94 -13.11 6.02 3.60
N GLU A 95 -13.34 5.76 2.31
CA GLU A 95 -13.67 4.42 1.82
C GLU A 95 -13.00 4.10 0.49
N TRP A 96 -12.43 2.89 0.42
CA TRP A 96 -11.77 2.35 -0.76
C TRP A 96 -12.16 0.89 -0.95
N ARG A 97 -12.37 0.47 -2.20
CA ARG A 97 -12.58 -0.92 -2.56
C ARG A 97 -11.39 -1.46 -3.33
N ILE A 98 -10.93 -2.64 -2.93
CA ILE A 98 -9.90 -3.40 -3.64
C ILE A 98 -10.54 -4.68 -4.14
N ALA A 99 -10.47 -4.88 -5.46
CA ALA A 99 -10.96 -6.09 -6.11
C ALA A 99 -9.82 -6.83 -6.79
N CYS A 100 -9.94 -8.16 -6.88
CA CYS A 100 -9.03 -9.02 -7.61
C CYS A 100 -9.81 -10.13 -8.31
N ALA A 101 -9.46 -10.44 -9.55
CA ALA A 101 -9.84 -11.68 -10.24
C ALA A 101 -8.71 -12.05 -11.21
N ALA A 102 -7.76 -12.86 -10.73
CA ALA A 102 -6.51 -13.10 -11.44
C ALA A 102 -6.00 -14.54 -11.28
N ASP A 103 -5.24 -14.99 -12.29
CA ASP A 103 -4.31 -16.09 -12.09
C ASP A 103 -3.20 -15.65 -11.11
N ALA A 104 -2.83 -16.53 -10.19
CA ALA A 104 -1.85 -16.27 -9.15
C ALA A 104 -0.78 -17.35 -9.13
N VAL A 105 0.38 -16.99 -8.58
CA VAL A 105 1.40 -17.95 -8.15
C VAL A 105 1.20 -18.20 -6.66
N VAL A 106 0.91 -19.44 -6.28
CA VAL A 106 0.78 -19.85 -4.88
C VAL A 106 2.09 -20.46 -4.41
N LEU A 107 2.61 -19.94 -3.32
CA LEU A 107 3.81 -20.40 -2.63
C LEU A 107 3.42 -21.08 -1.32
N ASP A 108 3.86 -22.31 -1.09
CA ASP A 108 3.77 -22.97 0.22
C ASP A 108 5.06 -22.69 1.00
N LEU A 109 4.98 -21.79 1.98
CA LEU A 109 6.12 -21.36 2.80
C LEU A 109 6.59 -22.46 3.77
N GLY A 110 5.77 -23.48 4.01
CA GLY A 110 6.11 -24.65 4.83
C GLY A 110 6.94 -25.69 4.07
N LYS A 111 7.03 -25.58 2.74
CA LYS A 111 7.69 -26.55 1.87
C LYS A 111 8.67 -25.87 0.91
N GLN A 112 9.95 -26.21 1.02
CA GLN A 112 10.95 -25.71 0.07
C GLN A 112 10.56 -26.05 -1.38
N GLY A 113 10.53 -25.02 -2.23
CA GLY A 113 10.16 -25.15 -3.64
C GLY A 113 8.67 -25.42 -3.89
N GLY A 114 7.80 -25.30 -2.87
CA GLY A 114 6.35 -25.39 -3.04
C GLY A 114 5.82 -24.18 -3.81
N MET A 115 5.79 -24.27 -5.14
CA MET A 115 5.21 -23.24 -5.99
C MET A 115 4.30 -23.88 -7.02
N ARG A 116 3.09 -23.33 -7.18
CA ARG A 116 2.08 -23.81 -8.12
C ARG A 116 1.27 -22.66 -8.72
N PRO A 117 0.71 -22.81 -9.93
CA PRO A 117 -0.35 -21.90 -10.36
C PRO A 117 -1.58 -22.06 -9.46
N GLY A 118 -2.34 -20.99 -9.33
CA GLY A 118 -3.64 -20.95 -8.65
C GLY A 118 -4.47 -19.78 -9.15
N ARG A 119 -5.62 -19.56 -8.52
CA ARG A 119 -6.48 -18.40 -8.76
C ARG A 119 -6.69 -17.62 -7.48
N LEU A 120 -6.68 -16.30 -7.58
CA LEU A 120 -7.00 -15.38 -6.50
C LEU A 120 -8.15 -14.48 -6.93
N ALA A 121 -9.21 -14.45 -6.13
CA ALA A 121 -10.27 -13.47 -6.22
C ALA A 121 -10.43 -12.75 -4.87
N MET A 122 -10.79 -11.47 -4.91
CA MET A 122 -10.97 -10.66 -3.72
C MET A 122 -11.98 -9.55 -4.02
N ASP A 123 -12.81 -9.22 -3.04
CA ASP A 123 -13.63 -8.01 -3.05
C ASP A 123 -13.73 -7.52 -1.61
N VAL A 124 -12.93 -6.51 -1.30
CA VAL A 124 -12.77 -6.00 0.06
C VAL A 124 -12.88 -4.48 0.10
N THR A 125 -13.51 -3.96 1.14
CA THR A 125 -13.69 -2.53 1.36
C THR A 125 -12.97 -2.10 2.63
N PHE A 126 -12.09 -1.10 2.48
CA PHE A 126 -11.43 -0.38 3.55
C PHE A 126 -12.32 0.78 4.01
N SER A 127 -12.51 0.90 5.32
CA SER A 127 -13.15 2.06 5.96
C SER A 127 -12.17 2.69 6.96
N ALA A 128 -11.82 3.96 6.77
CA ALA A 128 -10.85 4.67 7.59
C ALA A 128 -11.34 4.83 9.04
N LEU A 129 -10.43 4.60 9.99
CA LEU A 129 -10.65 4.84 11.43
C LEU A 129 -9.98 6.14 11.91
N ILE A 130 -8.96 6.60 11.19
CA ILE A 130 -8.18 7.79 11.55
C ILE A 130 -8.10 8.78 10.39
N PRO A 131 -7.91 10.08 10.67
CA PRO A 131 -7.57 11.06 9.64
C PRO A 131 -6.28 10.68 8.89
N ALA A 132 -6.11 11.20 7.69
CA ALA A 132 -4.87 11.03 6.93
C ALA A 132 -3.69 11.72 7.62
N LEU A 133 -2.77 10.95 8.20
CA LEU A 133 -1.58 11.45 8.88
C LEU A 133 -0.40 11.38 7.91
N GLY A 134 0.35 12.47 7.74
CA GLY A 134 1.42 12.45 6.74
C GLY A 134 2.21 13.73 6.57
N THR A 135 2.71 13.96 5.36
CA THR A 135 3.25 15.25 4.91
C THR A 135 2.88 15.43 3.45
N ASP A 136 2.48 16.64 3.09
CA ASP A 136 2.10 17.00 1.72
C ASP A 136 3.30 17.05 0.74
N GLY A 137 4.52 17.02 1.27
CA GLY A 137 5.76 17.23 0.53
C GLY A 137 6.04 18.70 0.19
N GLN A 138 5.17 19.62 0.63
CA GLN A 138 5.28 21.06 0.42
C GLN A 138 5.64 21.71 1.77
N GLY A 139 6.93 21.73 2.09
CA GLY A 139 7.39 22.21 3.39
C GLY A 139 8.81 22.74 3.37
N ARG A 140 9.24 23.25 4.53
CA ARG A 140 10.57 23.82 4.78
C ARG A 140 11.66 22.88 4.23
N ARG A 141 12.64 23.47 3.54
CA ARG A 141 13.83 22.78 3.01
C ARG A 141 14.38 21.86 4.12
N SER A 142 14.29 20.55 3.92
CA SER A 142 14.89 19.58 4.83
C SER A 142 16.40 19.50 4.58
N GLU A 143 17.15 19.13 5.61
CA GLU A 143 18.59 18.86 5.54
C GLU A 143 18.88 17.42 6.01
N GLY A 144 20.04 16.89 5.64
CA GLY A 144 20.49 15.55 6.06
C GLY A 144 19.57 14.41 5.58
N ALA A 145 19.40 13.39 6.43
CA ALA A 145 18.65 12.17 6.10
C ALA A 145 17.20 12.43 5.63
N ALA A 146 16.56 13.51 6.10
CA ALA A 146 15.23 13.90 5.67
C ALA A 146 15.19 14.40 4.22
N ALA A 147 16.25 15.07 3.75
CA ALA A 147 16.38 15.52 2.36
C ALA A 147 16.66 14.35 1.41
N GLU A 148 17.57 13.45 1.80
CA GLU A 148 17.90 12.23 1.04
C GLU A 148 16.69 11.30 0.89
N THR A 149 15.90 11.16 1.96
CA THR A 149 14.65 10.39 1.90
C THR A 149 13.67 11.05 0.94
N SER A 150 13.45 12.36 1.04
CA SER A 150 12.46 13.06 0.19
C SER A 150 12.75 12.97 -1.31
N SER A 151 14.01 12.81 -1.71
CA SER A 151 14.43 12.71 -3.12
C SER A 151 14.47 11.27 -3.66
N SER A 152 14.35 10.27 -2.79
CA SER A 152 14.48 8.85 -3.14
C SER A 152 13.27 7.99 -2.75
N VAL A 153 12.44 8.46 -1.82
CA VAL A 153 11.36 7.67 -1.18
C VAL A 153 9.97 8.26 -1.44
N GLY A 154 9.90 9.47 -1.99
CA GLY A 154 8.67 10.25 -2.15
C GLY A 154 8.76 11.57 -1.37
N ARG A 155 8.17 12.61 -1.93
CA ARG A 155 8.11 13.95 -1.31
C ARG A 155 6.98 14.04 -0.30
N GLY A 156 5.81 13.54 -0.66
CA GLY A 156 4.65 13.48 0.22
C GLY A 156 4.20 12.05 0.47
N HIS A 157 3.54 11.86 1.60
CA HIS A 157 2.84 10.62 1.92
C HIS A 157 1.69 10.89 2.90
N LEU A 158 0.73 9.98 2.94
CA LEU A 158 -0.30 9.88 3.96
C LEU A 158 -0.46 8.43 4.39
N GLU A 159 -0.81 8.23 5.66
CA GLU A 159 -1.15 6.94 6.23
C GLU A 159 -2.51 7.01 6.96
N GLN A 160 -3.29 5.94 6.86
CA GLN A 160 -4.54 5.74 7.60
C GLN A 160 -4.63 4.30 8.08
N ALA A 161 -5.00 4.10 9.33
CA ALA A 161 -5.54 2.84 9.83
C ALA A 161 -7.04 2.73 9.50
N GLY A 162 -7.52 1.51 9.32
CA GLY A 162 -8.93 1.27 9.05
C GLY A 162 -9.39 -0.17 9.27
N ARG A 163 -10.69 -0.36 9.10
CA ARG A 163 -11.35 -1.67 9.08
C ARG A 163 -11.43 -2.20 7.67
N TRP A 164 -11.48 -3.51 7.56
CA TRP A 164 -11.79 -4.21 6.32
C TRP A 164 -13.09 -4.99 6.44
N SER A 165 -13.80 -5.10 5.34
CA SER A 165 -14.94 -5.99 5.16
C SER A 165 -14.88 -6.62 3.77
N GLY A 166 -15.59 -7.73 3.57
CA GLY A 166 -15.61 -8.43 2.29
C GLY A 166 -14.98 -9.82 2.38
N TRP A 167 -14.32 -10.25 1.31
CA TRP A 167 -13.81 -11.63 1.23
C TRP A 167 -12.57 -11.76 0.35
N ILE A 168 -11.78 -12.79 0.65
CA ILE A 168 -10.65 -13.28 -0.13
C ILE A 168 -10.98 -14.72 -0.55
N GLU A 169 -10.72 -15.11 -1.77
CA GLU A 169 -10.94 -16.46 -2.29
C GLU A 169 -9.71 -16.96 -3.04
N ALA A 170 -9.24 -18.15 -2.69
CA ALA A 170 -8.13 -18.80 -3.38
C ALA A 170 -8.55 -20.20 -3.82
N ASP A 171 -8.36 -20.51 -5.10
CA ASP A 171 -8.71 -21.81 -5.71
C ASP A 171 -10.14 -22.30 -5.37
N GLY A 172 -11.09 -21.37 -5.31
CA GLY A 172 -12.50 -21.65 -5.00
C GLY A 172 -12.83 -21.76 -3.50
N GLN A 173 -11.83 -21.70 -2.61
CA GLN A 173 -12.05 -21.60 -1.17
C GLN A 173 -12.15 -20.13 -0.75
N ARG A 174 -13.32 -19.73 -0.26
CA ARG A 174 -13.60 -18.37 0.19
C ARG A 174 -13.40 -18.21 1.70
N TYR A 175 -12.82 -17.08 2.07
CA TYR A 175 -12.59 -16.60 3.43
C TYR A 175 -13.29 -15.23 3.56
N VAL A 176 -14.33 -15.17 4.38
CA VAL A 176 -15.05 -13.92 4.66
C VAL A 176 -14.32 -13.23 5.81
N LEU A 177 -13.97 -11.95 5.63
CA LEU A 177 -13.30 -11.18 6.66
C LEU A 177 -14.24 -10.95 7.84
N GLY A 178 -13.74 -11.24 9.04
CA GLY A 178 -14.40 -11.06 10.30
C GLY A 178 -14.41 -9.62 10.80
N SER A 179 -14.92 -9.44 12.02
CA SER A 179 -15.05 -8.14 12.67
C SER A 179 -13.71 -7.55 13.13
N GLU A 180 -12.68 -8.40 13.25
CA GLU A 180 -11.32 -8.02 13.66
C GLU A 180 -10.40 -7.71 12.47
N ALA A 181 -10.90 -7.74 11.24
CA ALA A 181 -10.13 -7.42 10.05
C ALA A 181 -9.67 -5.95 10.06
N ARG A 182 -8.36 -5.73 10.21
CA ARG A 182 -7.75 -4.40 10.31
C ARG A 182 -6.53 -4.31 9.42
N GLY A 183 -6.15 -3.08 9.12
CA GLY A 183 -4.87 -2.78 8.51
C GLY A 183 -4.77 -1.31 8.15
N ASN A 184 -3.84 -1.01 7.26
CA ASN A 184 -3.47 0.33 6.93
C ASN A 184 -3.50 0.57 5.42
N ARG A 185 -3.63 1.85 5.11
CA ARG A 185 -3.39 2.42 3.80
C ARG A 185 -2.21 3.37 3.89
N ASP A 186 -1.35 3.35 2.88
CA ASP A 186 -0.39 4.42 2.60
C ASP A 186 -0.63 4.93 1.17
N LYS A 187 -0.44 6.22 0.97
CA LYS A 187 -0.29 6.79 -0.37
C LYS A 187 0.91 7.71 -0.35
N SER A 188 1.81 7.53 -1.31
CA SER A 188 3.04 8.31 -1.44
C SER A 188 3.22 8.84 -2.86
N TRP A 189 3.77 10.05 -2.98
CA TRP A 189 3.99 10.72 -4.27
C TRP A 189 5.33 11.46 -4.32
N GLY A 190 5.91 11.54 -5.51
CA GLY A 190 7.18 12.22 -5.80
C GLY A 190 8.24 11.31 -6.39
N PRO A 191 9.50 11.78 -6.50
CA PRO A 191 10.60 11.01 -7.05
C PRO A 191 10.93 9.79 -6.18
N ARG A 192 10.96 8.60 -6.78
CA ARG A 192 11.12 7.32 -6.07
C ARG A 192 12.20 6.46 -6.71
N ARG A 193 13.33 6.36 -6.02
CA ARG A 193 14.50 5.57 -6.39
C ARG A 193 14.64 4.46 -5.36
N TRP A 194 13.96 3.34 -5.59
CA TRP A 194 13.82 2.24 -4.63
C TRP A 194 15.14 1.64 -4.12
N GLY A 195 16.23 1.74 -4.89
CA GLY A 195 17.57 1.32 -4.47
C GLY A 195 18.37 2.33 -3.64
N GLY A 196 17.79 3.50 -3.33
CA GLY A 196 18.48 4.58 -2.61
C GLY A 196 18.72 4.28 -1.12
N PRO A 197 17.68 3.92 -0.35
CA PRO A 197 17.85 3.59 1.06
C PRO A 197 18.69 2.34 1.29
N LYS A 198 19.69 2.42 2.18
CA LYS A 198 20.49 1.25 2.62
C LYS A 198 19.69 0.27 3.46
N MET A 199 18.64 0.77 4.12
CA MET A 199 17.77 -0.01 4.97
C MET A 199 16.40 0.65 5.03
N TRP A 200 15.37 -0.20 5.08
CA TRP A 200 14.00 0.23 5.25
C TRP A 200 13.29 -0.71 6.23
N ARG A 201 12.73 -0.15 7.30
CA ARG A 201 11.80 -0.84 8.20
C ARG A 201 10.59 0.02 8.40
N TRP A 202 9.43 -0.46 7.97
CA TRP A 202 8.14 0.17 8.19
C TRP A 202 7.22 -0.83 8.88
N PHE A 203 6.42 -0.35 9.81
CA PHE A 203 5.39 -1.13 10.47
C PHE A 203 4.18 -0.26 10.75
N SER A 204 3.02 -0.91 10.76
CA SER A 204 1.74 -0.38 11.23
C SER A 204 1.13 -1.40 12.18
N ILE A 205 0.54 -0.91 13.27
CA ILE A 205 -0.09 -1.74 14.30
C ILE A 205 -1.46 -1.16 14.63
N ASN A 206 -2.45 -2.03 14.68
CA ASN A 206 -3.83 -1.73 15.04
C ASN A 206 -4.21 -2.51 16.31
N VAL A 207 -4.76 -1.83 17.32
CA VAL A 207 -5.24 -2.43 18.57
C VAL A 207 -6.69 -2.00 18.76
N GLY A 208 -7.62 -2.87 18.36
CA GLY A 208 -9.02 -2.51 18.23
C GLY A 208 -9.23 -1.32 17.29
N ASP A 209 -10.24 -0.51 17.58
CA ASP A 209 -10.58 0.69 16.80
C ASP A 209 -10.05 1.99 17.41
N ASP A 210 -9.54 1.91 18.64
CA ASP A 210 -9.22 3.07 19.45
C ASP A 210 -7.72 3.37 19.50
N MET A 211 -6.86 2.48 19.02
CA MET A 211 -5.41 2.69 19.09
C MET A 211 -4.71 2.18 17.84
N HIS A 212 -4.02 3.09 17.17
CA HIS A 212 -3.26 2.82 15.97
C HIS A 212 -1.91 3.52 16.03
N PHE A 213 -0.86 2.86 15.56
CA PHE A 213 0.45 3.48 15.50
C PHE A 213 1.29 2.91 14.37
N GLY A 214 2.13 3.76 13.81
CA GLY A 214 3.01 3.44 12.69
C GLY A 214 4.38 4.02 12.92
N GLY A 215 5.38 3.39 12.32
CA GLY A 215 6.76 3.83 12.43
C GLY A 215 7.58 3.40 11.23
N ILE A 216 8.54 4.24 10.89
CA ILE A 216 9.51 3.98 9.84
C ILE A 216 10.91 4.35 10.28
N ARG A 217 11.86 3.50 9.91
CA ARG A 217 13.30 3.76 9.94
C ARG A 217 13.87 3.59 8.54
N ILE A 218 14.50 4.64 8.03
CA ILE A 218 15.15 4.65 6.72
C ILE A 218 16.63 4.95 6.94
N GLY A 219 17.49 4.03 6.52
CA GLY A 219 18.94 4.22 6.58
C GLY A 219 19.42 4.95 5.33
N THR A 220 20.09 6.08 5.51
CA THR A 220 20.65 6.90 4.43
C THR A 220 22.17 7.08 4.62
N ASP A 221 22.84 7.76 3.68
CA ASP A 221 24.26 8.08 3.81
C ASP A 221 24.51 9.12 4.91
N ALA A 222 23.58 10.05 5.10
CA ALA A 222 23.61 11.06 6.16
C ALA A 222 23.17 10.56 7.56
N GLY A 223 22.76 9.29 7.70
CA GLY A 223 22.30 8.68 8.94
C GLY A 223 20.87 8.13 8.86
N ASP A 224 20.32 7.73 9.99
CA ASP A 224 18.97 7.15 10.02
C ASP A 224 17.89 8.21 10.19
N LEU A 225 16.87 8.16 9.33
CA LEU A 225 15.63 8.89 9.53
C LEU A 225 14.65 8.01 10.32
N HIS A 226 14.14 8.55 11.43
CA HIS A 226 13.08 7.95 12.23
C HIS A 226 11.83 8.82 12.15
N ARG A 227 10.69 8.24 11.80
CA ARG A 227 9.38 8.90 11.86
C ARG A 227 8.33 7.93 12.37
N GLY A 228 7.26 8.47 12.93
CA GLY A 228 6.13 7.67 13.38
C GLY A 228 5.00 8.52 13.90
N TRP A 229 3.92 7.85 14.25
CA TRP A 229 2.71 8.45 14.77
C TRP A 229 2.00 7.46 15.70
N VAL A 230 1.25 8.01 16.63
CA VAL A 230 0.31 7.27 17.50
C VAL A 230 -1.00 8.04 17.43
N TRP A 231 -2.09 7.32 17.23
CA TRP A 231 -3.45 7.83 17.25
C TRP A 231 -4.25 7.07 18.32
N ARG A 232 -4.97 7.84 19.14
CA ARG A 232 -5.85 7.38 20.20
C ARG A 232 -7.01 8.34 20.38
#